data_AF-A0AAD5XYN7-F1
#
_entry.id   AF-A0AAD5XYN7-F1
#
_cell.length_a   1.000
_cell.length_b   1.000
_cell.length_c   1.000
_cell.angle_alpha   90.00
_cell.angle_beta   90.00
_cell.angle_gamma   90.00
#
_symmetry.space_group_name_H-M   'P 1'
#
loop_
_entity.id
_entity.type
_entity.pdbx_description
1 polymer ?
#
loop_
_entity_poly.entity_id
_entity_poly.type
_entity_poly.pdbx_seq_one_letter_code
_entity_poly.pdbx_strand_id
1 'polypeptide(L)'
;MGIQTISHKQEKRLSTSLVKEQIMHMSLLLPSHKCPQYISILEDSIEQLGVLGDIEADVLKTDNRPLQGDEIARILKDQRQLETRYQDLVFDQDKLKQLPNKTKFKESKLQITDITHELSRSTQVLAKNLKSHPSVSQNLIKIQNERASLLALISKSLRELKESKFDSLSTTVEEEYRKKNTLQNTINRELEASELLKELQKELAQEKKLLEDEALERNNVIQQLKDTIQEINALTTSEQRYIKKETKAHEISVRQKCLLKEVELEKKKLIYIKKLEMEEKSHEKVVDFLTRQRNELEKQIANWMTKYDEDTEVKTNDIEIMKQKKKDTEDKLENLLTIYAELERVVEDDKMEKQKRYEEIRNLKIQVMSVIKIQRWFKRNRAKKLEQQALLKKAKKSGSDGKGKKTKKTKK
;
A
#
# COMPACT_ATOMS: atom_id res chain seq x y z
N MET A 1 -18.58 -42.05 51.67
CA MET A 1 -18.78 -43.46 52.08
C MET A 1 -17.50 -44.25 52.39
N GLY A 2 -16.27 -43.70 52.19
CA GLY A 2 -15.02 -44.47 52.41
C GLY A 2 -14.45 -44.49 53.84
N ILE A 3 -14.90 -43.61 54.75
CA ILE A 3 -14.31 -43.49 56.10
C ILE A 3 -14.88 -44.55 57.07
N GLN A 4 -16.17 -44.91 56.94
CA GLN A 4 -16.80 -45.94 57.77
C GLN A 4 -16.27 -47.35 57.48
N THR A 5 -15.88 -47.65 56.24
CA THR A 5 -15.36 -48.97 55.85
C THR A 5 -13.96 -49.24 56.39
N ILE A 6 -13.12 -48.22 56.53
CA ILE A 6 -11.76 -48.35 57.08
C ILE A 6 -11.81 -48.57 58.60
N SER A 7 -12.69 -47.83 59.30
CA SER A 7 -12.89 -47.97 60.76
C SER A 7 -13.38 -49.38 61.13
N HIS A 8 -14.36 -49.92 60.40
CA HIS A 8 -14.85 -51.28 60.64
C HIS A 8 -13.81 -52.38 60.31
N LYS A 9 -12.92 -52.14 59.34
CA LYS A 9 -11.85 -53.08 58.99
C LYS A 9 -10.71 -53.05 60.02
N GLN A 10 -10.47 -51.90 60.67
CA GLN A 10 -9.54 -51.76 61.79
C GLN A 10 -10.09 -52.37 63.08
N GLU A 11 -11.37 -52.14 63.42
CA GLU A 11 -12.01 -52.78 64.58
C GLU A 11 -12.07 -54.31 64.48
N LYS A 12 -12.37 -54.86 63.29
CA LYS A 12 -12.32 -56.31 63.08
C LYS A 12 -10.91 -56.89 63.23
N ARG A 13 -9.87 -56.14 62.86
CA ARG A 13 -8.46 -56.57 63.04
C ARG A 13 -8.02 -56.51 64.50
N LEU A 14 -8.43 -55.49 65.25
CA LEU A 14 -8.15 -55.37 66.68
C LEU A 14 -8.87 -56.43 67.51
N SER A 15 -10.14 -56.71 67.21
CA SER A 15 -10.92 -57.76 67.89
C SER A 15 -10.42 -59.17 67.57
N THR A 16 -9.98 -59.45 66.34
CA THR A 16 -9.34 -60.74 66.02
C THR A 16 -7.93 -60.89 66.59
N SER A 17 -7.20 -59.78 66.77
CA SER A 17 -5.93 -59.74 67.50
C SER A 17 -6.12 -60.06 68.99
N LEU A 18 -7.12 -59.43 69.62
CA LEU A 18 -7.43 -59.64 71.04
C LEU A 18 -7.87 -61.08 71.32
N VAL A 19 -8.70 -61.66 70.45
CA VAL A 19 -9.11 -63.07 70.56
C VAL A 19 -7.94 -64.02 70.32
N LYS A 20 -7.00 -63.69 69.42
CA LYS A 20 -5.76 -64.48 69.23
C LYS A 20 -4.84 -64.42 70.45
N GLU A 21 -4.64 -63.25 71.04
CA GLU A 21 -3.84 -63.09 72.28
C GLU A 21 -4.49 -63.79 73.47
N GLN A 22 -5.83 -63.76 73.56
CA GLN A 22 -6.58 -64.39 74.65
C GLN A 22 -6.60 -65.92 74.55
N ILE A 23 -6.42 -66.47 73.34
CA ILE A 23 -6.22 -67.92 73.12
C ILE A 23 -4.76 -68.33 73.36
N MET A 24 -3.80 -67.42 73.13
CA MET A 24 -2.35 -67.69 73.24
C MET A 24 -1.85 -67.85 74.68
N HIS A 25 -2.63 -67.39 75.67
CA HIS A 25 -2.22 -67.40 77.09
C HIS A 25 -3.06 -68.32 78.00
N MET A 26 -3.96 -69.11 77.44
CA MET A 26 -4.54 -70.26 78.14
C MET A 26 -3.53 -71.40 78.05
N SER A 27 -2.68 -71.52 79.07
CA SER A 27 -2.03 -72.79 79.39
C SER A 27 -3.13 -73.84 79.50
N LEU A 28 -3.36 -74.56 78.39
CA LEU A 28 -4.30 -75.67 78.29
C LEU A 28 -3.74 -76.77 79.19
N LEU A 29 -3.97 -76.65 80.50
CA LEU A 29 -3.69 -77.70 81.46
C LEU A 29 -4.63 -78.84 81.12
N LEU A 30 -4.09 -79.86 80.47
CA LEU A 30 -4.83 -81.05 80.13
C LEU A 30 -5.36 -81.65 81.44
N PRO A 31 -6.69 -81.84 81.59
CA PRO A 31 -7.21 -82.45 82.80
C PRO A 31 -6.58 -83.83 82.99
N SER A 32 -5.94 -84.07 84.14
CA SER A 32 -5.14 -85.27 84.41
C SER A 32 -5.88 -86.59 84.12
N HIS A 33 -7.20 -86.62 84.34
CA HIS A 33 -8.06 -87.76 84.06
C HIS A 33 -8.29 -88.06 82.56
N LYS A 34 -8.04 -87.11 81.65
CA LYS A 34 -8.20 -87.30 80.20
C LYS A 34 -6.90 -87.72 79.50
N CYS A 35 -5.76 -87.54 80.16
CA CYS A 35 -4.45 -87.89 79.62
C CYS A 35 -4.37 -89.37 79.15
N PRO A 36 -4.84 -90.38 79.92
CA PRO A 36 -4.81 -91.77 79.48
C PRO A 36 -5.67 -92.04 78.23
N GLN A 37 -6.81 -91.34 78.11
CA GLN A 37 -7.70 -91.46 76.95
C GLN A 37 -7.02 -90.95 75.68
N TYR A 38 -6.35 -89.80 75.75
CA TYR A 38 -5.61 -89.25 74.61
C TYR A 38 -4.37 -90.07 74.25
N ILE A 39 -3.67 -90.63 75.24
CA ILE A 39 -2.56 -91.57 75.00
C ILE A 39 -3.02 -92.76 74.17
N SER A 40 -4.14 -93.39 74.55
CA SER A 40 -4.70 -94.53 73.80
C SER A 40 -5.09 -94.16 72.37
N ILE A 41 -5.68 -92.97 72.16
CA ILE A 41 -6.04 -92.48 70.81
C ILE A 41 -4.79 -92.24 69.95
N LEU A 42 -3.73 -91.64 70.51
CA LEU A 42 -2.50 -91.38 69.78
C LEU A 42 -1.73 -92.68 69.48
N GLU A 43 -1.76 -93.66 70.39
CA GLU A 43 -1.19 -95.00 70.17
C GLU A 43 -1.89 -95.72 68.99
N ASP A 44 -3.23 -95.76 68.99
CA ASP A 44 -4.02 -96.30 67.87
C ASP A 44 -3.77 -95.51 66.56
N SER A 45 -3.63 -94.18 66.63
CA SER A 45 -3.31 -93.35 65.47
C SER A 45 -1.94 -93.66 64.87
N ILE A 46 -0.93 -93.97 65.70
CA ILE A 46 0.40 -94.38 65.21
C ILE A 46 0.32 -95.74 64.52
N GLU A 47 -0.43 -96.69 65.09
CA GLU A 47 -0.63 -98.02 64.50
C GLU A 47 -1.33 -97.90 63.14
N GLN A 48 -2.40 -97.11 63.05
CA GLN A 48 -3.12 -96.87 61.80
C GLN A 48 -2.26 -96.17 60.73
N LEU A 49 -1.48 -95.15 61.12
CA LEU A 49 -0.52 -94.51 60.20
C LEU A 49 0.61 -95.45 59.77
N GLY A 50 0.98 -96.41 60.63
CA GLY A 50 1.89 -97.50 60.31
C GLY A 50 1.31 -98.51 59.31
N VAL A 51 0.01 -98.81 59.38
CA VAL A 51 -0.66 -99.68 58.40
C VAL A 51 -0.79 -98.98 57.04
N LEU A 52 -1.22 -97.70 57.04
CA LEU A 52 -1.18 -96.84 55.83
C LEU A 52 0.24 -96.76 55.27
N GLY A 53 1.22 -96.72 56.19
CA GLY A 53 2.63 -97.07 56.05
C GLY A 53 2.96 -98.04 54.94
N ASP A 54 2.52 -99.26 55.21
CA ASP A 54 2.85 -100.47 54.48
C ASP A 54 2.03 -100.62 53.20
N ILE A 55 0.77 -100.16 53.22
CA ILE A 55 -0.11 -100.18 52.04
C ILE A 55 0.45 -99.28 50.93
N GLU A 56 0.85 -98.04 51.25
CA GLU A 56 1.41 -97.11 50.27
C GLU A 56 2.75 -97.60 49.69
N ALA A 57 3.57 -98.29 50.50
CA ALA A 57 4.83 -98.87 50.06
C ALA A 57 4.63 -100.00 49.03
N ASP A 58 3.50 -100.72 49.10
CA ASP A 58 3.14 -101.77 48.14
C ASP A 58 2.59 -101.17 46.83
N VAL A 59 1.83 -100.07 46.91
CA VAL A 59 1.38 -99.29 45.75
C VAL A 59 2.56 -98.66 44.99
N LEU A 60 3.53 -98.08 45.69
CA LEU A 60 4.76 -97.55 45.07
C LEU A 60 5.61 -98.64 44.40
N LYS A 61 5.57 -99.89 44.87
CA LYS A 61 6.27 -101.01 44.23
C LYS A 61 5.55 -101.55 42.99
N THR A 62 4.23 -101.48 42.96
CA THR A 62 3.41 -102.00 41.86
C THR A 62 3.24 -100.99 40.71
N ASP A 63 3.22 -99.69 40.99
CA ASP A 63 3.13 -98.60 40.00
C ASP A 63 4.50 -98.15 39.45
N ASN A 64 5.62 -98.53 40.06
CA ASN A 64 6.99 -98.26 39.54
C ASN A 64 7.38 -99.15 38.34
N ARG A 65 6.42 -99.59 37.52
CA ARG A 65 6.75 -100.17 36.21
C ARG A 65 7.28 -99.03 35.31
N PRO A 66 8.51 -99.09 34.78
CA PRO A 66 9.11 -98.01 33.97
C PRO A 66 8.44 -97.75 32.61
N LEU A 67 7.27 -98.33 32.33
CA LEU A 67 6.74 -98.48 30.98
C LEU A 67 6.18 -97.18 30.34
N GLN A 68 5.85 -96.13 31.09
CA GLN A 68 5.24 -94.92 30.52
C GLN A 68 6.21 -93.80 30.12
N GLY A 69 7.43 -93.78 30.67
CA GLY A 69 8.49 -92.86 30.22
C GLY A 69 8.97 -93.18 28.80
N ASP A 70 9.05 -94.47 28.46
CA ASP A 70 9.38 -94.96 27.13
C ASP A 70 8.30 -94.61 26.09
N GLU A 71 7.02 -94.58 26.48
CA GLU A 71 5.92 -94.18 25.60
C GLU A 71 5.97 -92.69 25.23
N ILE A 72 6.26 -91.79 26.18
CA ILE A 72 6.41 -90.35 25.91
C ILE A 72 7.66 -90.09 25.05
N ALA A 73 8.76 -90.79 25.34
CA ALA A 73 9.98 -90.71 24.52
C ALA A 73 9.75 -91.20 23.08
N ARG A 74 8.92 -92.24 22.91
CA ARG A 74 8.50 -92.75 21.59
C ARG A 74 7.62 -91.75 20.85
N ILE A 75 6.60 -91.18 21.51
CA ILE A 75 5.72 -90.15 20.92
C ILE A 75 6.53 -88.91 20.50
N LEU A 76 7.51 -88.47 21.31
CA LEU A 76 8.41 -87.36 20.96
C LEU A 76 9.30 -87.67 19.75
N LYS A 77 9.77 -88.92 19.62
CA LYS A 77 10.56 -89.36 18.46
C LYS A 77 9.71 -89.39 17.20
N ASP A 78 8.50 -89.94 17.27
CA ASP A 78 7.57 -90.01 16.15
C ASP A 78 7.12 -88.60 15.71
N GLN A 79 6.89 -87.69 16.66
CA GLN A 79 6.60 -86.28 16.41
C GLN A 79 7.73 -85.58 15.63
N ARG A 80 8.99 -85.78 16.04
CA ARG A 80 10.16 -85.22 15.31
C ARG A 80 10.28 -85.76 13.89
N GLN A 81 9.98 -87.04 13.70
CA GLN A 81 9.99 -87.66 12.37
C GLN A 81 8.91 -87.07 11.46
N LEU A 82 7.70 -86.83 11.98
CA LEU A 82 6.63 -86.15 11.26
C LEU A 82 7.01 -84.70 10.90
N GLU A 83 7.67 -83.98 11.80
CA GLU A 83 8.17 -82.61 11.56
C GLU A 83 9.25 -82.57 10.47
N THR A 84 10.20 -83.50 10.49
CA THR A 84 11.23 -83.60 9.44
C THR A 84 10.59 -83.89 8.08
N ARG A 85 9.66 -84.85 8.04
CA ARG A 85 8.95 -85.20 6.80
C ARG A 85 8.07 -84.06 6.27
N TYR A 86 7.46 -83.28 7.16
CA TYR A 86 6.73 -82.07 6.79
C TYR A 86 7.65 -81.01 6.15
N GLN A 87 8.81 -80.76 6.77
CA GLN A 87 9.81 -79.81 6.25
C GLN A 87 10.31 -80.22 4.85
N ASP A 88 10.62 -81.51 4.65
CA ASP A 88 11.06 -82.03 3.37
C ASP A 88 9.99 -81.85 2.27
N LEU A 89 8.72 -82.15 2.59
CA LEU A 89 7.61 -81.99 1.64
C LEU A 89 7.32 -80.53 1.29
N VAL A 90 7.42 -79.61 2.26
CA VAL A 90 7.27 -78.17 2.01
C VAL A 90 8.42 -77.64 1.14
N PHE A 91 9.64 -78.08 1.42
CA PHE A 91 10.82 -77.71 0.63
C PHE A 91 10.73 -78.21 -0.82
N ASP A 92 10.25 -79.44 -1.03
CA ASP A 92 10.03 -79.98 -2.36
C ASP A 92 8.81 -79.37 -3.06
N GLN A 93 7.80 -78.93 -2.32
CA GLN A 93 6.65 -78.18 -2.86
C GLN A 93 7.08 -76.87 -3.52
N ASP A 94 8.02 -76.13 -2.92
CA ASP A 94 8.55 -74.88 -3.49
C ASP A 94 9.25 -75.11 -4.83
N LYS A 95 9.95 -76.24 -4.98
CA LYS A 95 10.56 -76.67 -6.26
C LYS A 95 9.51 -77.11 -7.28
N LEU A 96 8.49 -77.86 -6.82
CA LEU A 96 7.42 -78.39 -7.68
C LEU A 96 6.45 -77.31 -8.17
N LYS A 97 6.34 -76.16 -7.49
CA LYS A 97 5.51 -75.01 -7.89
C LYS A 97 5.98 -74.36 -9.20
N GLN A 98 7.26 -74.48 -9.52
CA GLN A 98 7.89 -73.87 -10.71
C GLN A 98 7.85 -74.79 -11.95
N LEU A 99 7.46 -76.06 -11.78
CA LEU A 99 7.43 -77.04 -12.85
C LEU A 99 6.04 -77.08 -13.54
N PRO A 100 5.98 -77.34 -14.86
CA PRO A 100 4.72 -77.41 -15.61
C PRO A 100 3.86 -78.64 -15.23
N ASN A 101 4.41 -79.60 -14.47
CA ASN A 101 3.72 -80.81 -14.06
C ASN A 101 2.81 -80.57 -12.83
N LYS A 102 1.53 -80.24 -13.10
CA LYS A 102 0.55 -79.93 -12.06
C LYS A 102 0.03 -81.14 -11.25
N THR A 103 0.25 -82.38 -11.68
CA THR A 103 -0.23 -83.57 -10.93
C THR A 103 0.64 -83.84 -9.70
N LYS A 104 1.97 -83.86 -9.87
CA LYS A 104 2.92 -84.03 -8.74
C LYS A 104 2.79 -82.92 -7.68
N PHE A 105 2.49 -81.69 -8.12
CA PHE A 105 2.25 -80.57 -7.20
C PHE A 105 0.96 -80.77 -6.37
N LYS A 106 -0.11 -81.30 -6.98
CA LYS A 106 -1.36 -81.62 -6.28
C LYS A 106 -1.19 -82.77 -5.29
N GLU A 107 -0.43 -83.80 -5.65
CA GLU A 107 -0.11 -84.93 -4.75
C GLU A 107 0.73 -84.47 -3.55
N SER A 108 1.78 -83.65 -3.78
CA SER A 108 2.58 -83.05 -2.70
C SER A 108 1.70 -82.20 -1.76
N LYS A 109 0.74 -81.42 -2.31
CA LYS A 109 -0.21 -80.65 -1.50
C LYS A 109 -1.09 -81.53 -0.61
N LEU A 110 -1.56 -82.68 -1.11
CA LEU A 110 -2.36 -83.63 -0.33
C LEU A 110 -1.52 -84.30 0.77
N GLN A 111 -0.28 -84.69 0.47
CA GLN A 111 0.62 -85.27 1.49
C GLN A 111 0.95 -84.26 2.60
N ILE A 112 1.13 -82.98 2.27
CA ILE A 112 1.33 -81.92 3.27
C ILE A 112 0.10 -81.78 4.16
N THR A 113 -1.12 -81.81 3.60
CA THR A 113 -2.35 -81.74 4.42
C THR A 113 -2.48 -82.95 5.34
N ASP A 114 -2.15 -84.16 4.86
CA ASP A 114 -2.24 -85.39 5.65
C ASP A 114 -1.23 -85.38 6.81
N ILE A 115 0.04 -85.02 6.55
CA ILE A 115 1.05 -84.89 7.61
C ILE A 115 0.68 -83.79 8.60
N THR A 116 0.07 -82.69 8.15
CA THR A 116 -0.41 -81.63 9.07
C THR A 116 -1.47 -82.17 10.03
N HIS A 117 -2.40 -82.98 9.53
CA HIS A 117 -3.42 -83.62 10.37
C HIS A 117 -2.81 -84.65 11.33
N GLU A 118 -1.86 -85.47 10.88
CA GLU A 118 -1.14 -86.42 11.74
C GLU A 118 -0.32 -85.73 12.84
N LEU A 119 0.37 -84.64 12.49
CA LEU A 119 1.17 -83.84 13.42
C LEU A 119 0.27 -83.16 14.47
N SER A 120 -0.91 -82.67 14.07
CA SER A 120 -1.92 -82.15 14.99
C SER A 120 -2.43 -83.23 15.95
N ARG A 121 -2.74 -84.43 15.44
CA ARG A 121 -3.19 -85.57 16.25
C ARG A 121 -2.11 -86.04 17.22
N SER A 122 -0.87 -86.16 16.77
CA SER A 122 0.28 -86.55 17.59
C SER A 122 0.56 -85.51 18.68
N THR A 123 0.48 -84.21 18.36
CA THR A 123 0.58 -83.11 19.34
C THR A 123 -0.53 -83.18 20.39
N GLN A 124 -1.76 -83.51 19.99
CA GLN A 124 -2.88 -83.67 20.92
C GLN A 124 -2.69 -84.87 21.86
N VAL A 125 -2.18 -85.99 21.35
CA VAL A 125 -1.84 -87.19 22.13
C VAL A 125 -0.69 -86.90 23.11
N LEU A 126 0.35 -86.19 22.67
CA LEU A 126 1.44 -85.75 23.53
C LEU A 126 0.94 -84.81 24.64
N ALA A 127 0.10 -83.83 24.31
CA ALA A 127 -0.48 -82.91 25.30
C ALA A 127 -1.36 -83.63 26.33
N LYS A 128 -2.11 -84.66 25.91
CA LYS A 128 -2.91 -85.50 26.82
C LYS A 128 -2.03 -86.31 27.77
N ASN A 129 -0.96 -86.93 27.26
CA ASN A 129 -0.02 -87.72 28.05
C ASN A 129 0.83 -86.86 29.01
N LEU A 130 1.24 -85.66 28.59
CA LEU A 130 1.94 -84.71 29.45
C LEU A 130 1.05 -84.17 30.57
N LYS A 131 -0.25 -83.95 30.30
CA LYS A 131 -1.23 -83.55 31.32
C LYS A 131 -1.48 -84.63 32.38
N SER A 132 -1.29 -85.90 32.05
CA SER A 132 -1.51 -87.02 32.98
C SER A 132 -0.29 -87.38 33.86
N HIS A 133 0.93 -86.87 33.59
CA HIS A 133 2.16 -87.48 34.10
C HIS A 133 3.10 -86.61 35.00
N PRO A 134 2.61 -85.69 35.84
CA PRO A 134 3.39 -85.32 37.04
C PRO A 134 2.68 -85.50 38.39
N SER A 135 1.36 -85.64 38.43
CA SER A 135 0.62 -85.50 39.69
C SER A 135 0.64 -86.75 40.56
N VAL A 136 0.52 -87.95 40.01
CA VAL A 136 0.31 -89.15 40.86
C VAL A 136 1.55 -89.52 41.66
N SER A 137 2.72 -89.65 41.01
CA SER A 137 3.97 -89.97 41.70
C SER A 137 4.40 -88.88 42.69
N GLN A 138 4.29 -87.59 42.33
CA GLN A 138 4.61 -86.48 43.24
C GLN A 138 3.62 -86.38 44.40
N ASN A 139 2.33 -86.62 44.15
CA ASN A 139 1.32 -86.69 45.21
C ASN A 139 1.58 -87.86 46.16
N LEU A 140 1.98 -89.04 45.64
CA LEU A 140 2.33 -90.19 46.47
C LEU A 140 3.55 -89.91 47.35
N ILE A 141 4.61 -89.31 46.78
CA ILE A 141 5.80 -88.87 47.56
C ILE A 141 5.40 -87.85 48.62
N LYS A 142 4.52 -86.90 48.27
CA LYS A 142 4.02 -85.89 49.20
C LYS A 142 3.21 -86.52 50.33
N ILE A 143 2.29 -87.44 50.02
CA ILE A 143 1.49 -88.18 51.00
C ILE A 143 2.42 -88.95 51.94
N GLN A 144 3.44 -89.63 51.41
CA GLN A 144 4.40 -90.37 52.22
C GLN A 144 5.19 -89.46 53.17
N ASN A 145 5.63 -88.29 52.69
CA ASN A 145 6.34 -87.29 53.50
C ASN A 145 5.44 -86.66 54.58
N GLU A 146 4.19 -86.32 54.23
CA GLU A 146 3.20 -85.77 55.16
C GLU A 146 2.84 -86.80 56.25
N ARG A 147 2.62 -88.06 55.85
CA ARG A 147 2.37 -89.18 56.76
C ARG A 147 3.54 -89.41 57.70
N ALA A 148 4.77 -89.46 57.19
CA ALA A 148 5.97 -89.62 58.03
C ALA A 148 6.14 -88.47 59.02
N SER A 149 5.88 -87.24 58.58
CA SER A 149 5.93 -86.05 59.43
C SER A 149 4.84 -86.07 60.51
N LEU A 150 3.62 -86.50 60.15
CA LEU A 150 2.50 -86.65 61.08
C LEU A 150 2.77 -87.75 62.11
N LEU A 151 3.30 -88.91 61.68
CA LEU A 151 3.69 -89.99 62.57
C LEU A 151 4.77 -89.53 63.56
N ALA A 152 5.77 -88.78 63.08
CA ALA A 152 6.80 -88.21 63.95
C ALA A 152 6.24 -87.21 64.96
N LEU A 153 5.30 -86.34 64.53
CA LEU A 153 4.62 -85.39 65.41
C LEU A 153 3.80 -86.11 66.48
N ILE A 154 2.91 -87.04 66.09
CA ILE A 154 2.06 -87.81 67.00
C ILE A 154 2.92 -88.63 67.98
N SER A 155 4.00 -89.27 67.51
CA SER A 155 4.93 -90.01 68.37
C SER A 155 5.65 -89.11 69.37
N LYS A 156 6.00 -87.88 68.98
CA LYS A 156 6.59 -86.89 69.88
C LYS A 156 5.56 -86.38 70.90
N SER A 157 4.35 -86.06 70.46
CA SER A 157 3.26 -85.62 71.32
C SER A 157 2.82 -86.70 72.30
N LEU A 158 2.80 -87.98 71.89
CA LEU A 158 2.54 -89.11 72.78
C LEU A 158 3.58 -89.21 73.90
N ARG A 159 4.87 -88.99 73.60
CA ARG A 159 5.94 -88.96 74.62
C ARG A 159 5.77 -87.79 75.57
N GLU A 160 5.53 -86.58 75.04
CA GLU A 160 5.29 -85.39 75.86
C GLU A 160 4.06 -85.58 76.76
N LEU A 161 3.01 -86.23 76.25
CA LEU A 161 1.76 -86.46 76.96
C LEU A 161 1.94 -87.44 78.13
N LYS A 162 2.82 -88.43 78.00
CA LYS A 162 3.25 -89.30 79.12
C LYS A 162 3.92 -88.50 80.25
N GLU A 163 4.48 -87.33 79.94
CA GLU A 163 5.02 -86.34 80.88
C GLU A 163 4.02 -85.20 81.21
N SER A 164 2.74 -85.33 80.80
CA SER A 164 1.69 -84.32 80.94
C SER A 164 1.95 -82.99 80.22
N LYS A 165 2.69 -83.01 79.09
CA LYS A 165 2.97 -81.86 78.22
C LYS A 165 2.49 -82.15 76.78
N PHE A 166 2.33 -81.13 75.94
CA PHE A 166 2.01 -81.30 74.52
C PHE A 166 2.45 -80.08 73.67
N ASP A 167 3.49 -79.39 74.14
CA ASP A 167 3.95 -78.13 73.55
C ASP A 167 4.34 -78.27 72.07
N SER A 168 4.85 -79.44 71.67
CA SER A 168 5.17 -79.70 70.26
C SER A 168 3.96 -79.65 69.35
N LEU A 169 2.86 -80.29 69.74
CA LEU A 169 1.62 -80.31 68.96
C LEU A 169 1.03 -78.91 68.85
N SER A 170 0.98 -78.19 69.98
CA SER A 170 0.46 -76.82 70.02
C SER A 170 1.28 -75.89 69.11
N THR A 171 2.60 -75.94 69.23
CA THR A 171 3.51 -75.09 68.43
C THR A 171 3.39 -75.42 66.94
N THR A 172 3.41 -76.69 66.56
CA THR A 172 3.30 -77.09 65.14
C THR A 172 1.96 -76.71 64.54
N VAL A 173 0.85 -76.87 65.27
CA VAL A 173 -0.49 -76.44 64.80
C VAL A 173 -0.55 -74.92 64.60
N GLU A 174 0.02 -74.14 65.52
CA GLU A 174 0.11 -72.69 65.36
C GLU A 174 0.95 -72.28 64.15
N GLU A 175 2.10 -72.92 63.95
CA GLU A 175 2.97 -72.68 62.80
C GLU A 175 2.26 -73.01 61.48
N GLU A 176 1.60 -74.16 61.37
CA GLU A 176 0.83 -74.53 60.18
C GLU A 176 -0.34 -73.58 59.92
N TYR A 177 -1.03 -73.13 60.97
CA TYR A 177 -2.07 -72.11 60.85
C TYR A 177 -1.52 -70.76 60.36
N ARG A 178 -0.32 -70.35 60.83
CA ARG A 178 0.37 -69.16 60.35
C ARG A 178 0.78 -69.32 58.88
N LYS A 179 1.39 -70.45 58.50
CA LYS A 179 1.78 -70.76 57.11
C LYS A 179 0.58 -70.75 56.16
N LYS A 180 -0.54 -71.35 56.56
CA LYS A 180 -1.78 -71.33 55.76
C LYS A 180 -2.29 -69.90 55.55
N ASN A 181 -2.30 -69.08 56.60
CA ASN A 181 -2.74 -67.69 56.50
C ASN A 181 -1.80 -66.83 55.65
N THR A 182 -0.48 -67.00 55.75
CA THR A 182 0.48 -66.27 54.92
C THR A 182 0.31 -66.65 53.45
N LEU A 183 0.16 -67.94 53.14
CA LEU A 183 -0.10 -68.42 51.79
C LEU A 183 -1.40 -67.82 51.23
N GLN A 184 -2.50 -67.87 51.99
CA GLN A 184 -3.77 -67.30 51.54
C GLN A 184 -3.68 -65.79 51.28
N ASN A 185 -2.97 -65.05 52.13
CA ASN A 185 -2.75 -63.62 51.93
C ASN A 185 -1.89 -63.34 50.68
N THR A 186 -0.91 -64.18 50.39
CA THR A 186 -0.09 -64.07 49.17
C THR A 186 -0.95 -64.35 47.93
N ILE A 187 -1.76 -65.40 47.93
CA ILE A 187 -2.68 -65.72 46.83
C ILE A 187 -3.65 -64.56 46.57
N ASN A 188 -4.26 -64.00 47.61
CA ASN A 188 -5.20 -62.88 47.46
C ASN A 188 -4.49 -61.65 46.86
N ARG A 189 -3.28 -61.32 47.31
CA ARG A 189 -2.49 -60.21 46.73
C ARG A 189 -2.10 -60.46 45.28
N GLU A 190 -1.77 -61.69 44.93
CA GLU A 190 -1.47 -62.05 43.55
C GLU A 190 -2.70 -61.88 42.65
N LEU A 191 -3.88 -62.33 43.11
CA LEU A 191 -5.13 -62.14 42.38
C LEU A 191 -5.46 -60.66 42.18
N GLU A 192 -5.39 -59.85 43.24
CA GLU A 192 -5.59 -58.39 43.16
C GLU A 192 -4.59 -57.73 42.20
N ALA A 193 -3.30 -58.11 42.25
CA ALA A 193 -2.29 -57.59 41.34
C ALA A 193 -2.53 -58.03 39.89
N SER A 194 -3.02 -59.25 39.68
CA SER A 194 -3.36 -59.79 38.35
C SER A 194 -4.56 -59.06 37.74
N GLU A 195 -5.58 -58.75 38.54
CA GLU A 195 -6.73 -57.95 38.11
C GLU A 195 -6.30 -56.54 37.73
N LEU A 196 -5.52 -55.86 38.60
CA LEU A 196 -5.01 -54.52 38.32
C LEU A 196 -4.15 -54.50 37.05
N LEU A 197 -3.32 -55.51 36.84
CA LEU A 197 -2.49 -55.62 35.64
C LEU A 197 -3.34 -55.74 34.37
N LYS A 198 -4.43 -56.51 34.41
CA LYS A 198 -5.38 -56.61 33.28
C LYS A 198 -6.08 -55.29 33.00
N GLU A 199 -6.49 -54.57 34.04
CA GLU A 199 -7.11 -53.24 33.91
C GLU A 199 -6.13 -52.24 33.28
N LEU A 200 -4.91 -52.15 33.80
CA LEU A 200 -3.86 -51.28 33.26
C LEU A 200 -3.48 -51.63 31.82
N GLN A 201 -3.42 -52.92 31.46
CA GLN A 201 -3.20 -53.34 30.08
C GLN A 201 -4.32 -52.87 29.15
N LYS A 202 -5.57 -52.93 29.62
CA LYS A 202 -6.73 -52.45 28.86
C LYS A 202 -6.69 -50.93 28.69
N GLU A 203 -6.41 -50.18 29.75
CA GLU A 203 -6.27 -48.72 29.71
C GLU A 203 -5.14 -48.31 28.76
N LEU A 204 -3.97 -48.97 28.85
CA LEU A 204 -2.84 -48.70 27.97
C LEU A 204 -3.15 -49.00 26.51
N ALA A 205 -3.91 -50.07 26.22
CA ALA A 205 -4.35 -50.37 24.87
C ALA A 205 -5.35 -49.33 24.34
N GLN A 206 -6.27 -48.85 25.19
CA GLN A 206 -7.22 -47.79 24.84
C GLN A 206 -6.51 -46.47 24.57
N GLU A 207 -5.58 -46.07 25.43
CA GLU A 207 -4.82 -44.82 25.28
C GLU A 207 -3.98 -44.82 23.99
N LYS A 208 -3.30 -45.94 23.70
CA LYS A 208 -2.56 -46.10 22.44
C LYS A 208 -3.46 -45.92 21.22
N LYS A 209 -4.67 -46.49 21.26
CA LYS A 209 -5.63 -46.36 20.17
C LYS A 209 -6.09 -44.90 20.01
N LEU A 210 -6.41 -44.22 21.11
CA LEU A 210 -6.82 -42.81 21.09
C LEU A 210 -5.73 -41.92 20.49
N LEU A 211 -4.47 -42.14 20.88
CA LEU A 211 -3.33 -41.41 20.33
C LEU A 211 -3.11 -41.69 18.83
N GLU A 212 -3.32 -42.92 18.39
CA GLU A 212 -3.24 -43.29 16.97
C GLU A 212 -4.36 -42.63 16.16
N ASP A 213 -5.59 -42.67 16.65
CA ASP A 213 -6.76 -42.02 16.04
C ASP A 213 -6.54 -40.49 15.95
N GLU A 214 -6.05 -39.85 17.01
CA GLU A 214 -5.73 -38.41 17.00
C GLU A 214 -4.58 -38.07 16.04
N ALA A 215 -3.54 -38.91 15.95
CA ALA A 215 -2.46 -38.72 15.00
C ALA A 215 -2.94 -38.81 13.55
N LEU A 216 -3.86 -39.74 13.25
CA LEU A 216 -4.50 -39.86 11.94
C LEU A 216 -5.36 -38.63 11.63
N GLU A 217 -6.16 -38.15 12.57
CA GLU A 217 -6.98 -36.96 12.41
C GLU A 217 -6.12 -35.72 12.13
N ARG A 218 -5.07 -35.49 12.92
CA ARG A 218 -4.11 -34.40 12.70
C ARG A 218 -3.42 -34.52 11.33
N ASN A 219 -3.04 -35.72 10.90
CA ASN A 219 -2.46 -35.94 9.58
C ASN A 219 -3.44 -35.62 8.45
N ASN A 220 -4.73 -35.95 8.60
CA ASN A 220 -5.77 -35.58 7.64
C ASN A 220 -5.94 -34.06 7.54
N VAL A 221 -5.95 -33.35 8.68
CA VAL A 221 -6.00 -31.88 8.70
C VAL A 221 -4.77 -31.28 8.02
N ILE A 222 -3.57 -31.82 8.29
CA ILE A 222 -2.34 -31.38 7.61
C ILE A 222 -2.45 -31.56 6.09
N GLN A 223 -3.02 -32.68 5.63
CA GLN A 223 -3.20 -32.93 4.19
C GLN A 223 -4.20 -31.94 3.58
N GLN A 224 -5.35 -31.70 4.21
CA GLN A 224 -6.32 -30.69 3.75
C GLN A 224 -5.69 -29.30 3.67
N LEU A 225 -4.92 -28.90 4.68
CA LEU A 225 -4.22 -27.61 4.67
C LEU A 225 -3.18 -27.54 3.53
N LYS A 226 -2.45 -28.62 3.25
CA LYS A 226 -1.54 -28.67 2.09
C LYS A 226 -2.29 -28.50 0.77
N ASP A 227 -3.43 -29.16 0.61
CA ASP A 227 -4.24 -29.09 -0.62
C ASP A 227 -4.79 -27.67 -0.82
N THR A 228 -5.31 -27.03 0.23
CA THR A 228 -5.78 -25.63 0.16
C THR A 228 -4.65 -24.65 -0.19
N ILE A 229 -3.45 -24.84 0.35
CA ILE A 229 -2.28 -24.03 0.00
C ILE A 229 -1.92 -24.22 -1.48
N GLN A 230 -1.95 -25.44 -2.00
CA GLN A 230 -1.69 -25.70 -3.41
C GLN A 230 -2.74 -25.05 -4.31
N GLU A 231 -4.02 -25.13 -3.94
CA GLU A 231 -5.11 -24.48 -4.67
C GLU A 231 -4.95 -22.95 -4.71
N ILE A 232 -4.73 -22.32 -3.55
CA ILE A 232 -4.50 -20.87 -3.46
C ILE A 232 -3.29 -20.46 -4.30
N ASN A 233 -2.20 -21.21 -4.25
CA ASN A 233 -1.00 -20.93 -5.05
C ASN A 233 -1.27 -21.05 -6.55
N ALA A 234 -2.01 -22.07 -6.98
CA ALA A 234 -2.38 -22.27 -8.37
C ALA A 234 -3.27 -21.12 -8.89
N LEU A 235 -4.30 -20.76 -8.11
CA LEU A 235 -5.20 -19.64 -8.40
C LEU A 235 -4.43 -18.33 -8.48
N THR A 236 -3.68 -17.98 -7.44
CA THR A 236 -2.86 -16.75 -7.37
C THR A 236 -1.89 -16.65 -8.55
N THR A 237 -1.21 -17.75 -8.89
CA THR A 237 -0.28 -17.76 -10.03
C THR A 237 -1.01 -17.54 -11.36
N SER A 238 -2.21 -18.12 -11.51
CA SER A 238 -3.04 -17.92 -12.70
C SER A 238 -3.55 -16.48 -12.81
N GLU A 239 -4.03 -15.89 -11.72
CA GLU A 239 -4.49 -14.50 -11.63
C GLU A 239 -3.37 -13.52 -11.91
N GLN A 240 -2.19 -13.72 -11.31
CA GLN A 240 -1.01 -12.89 -11.58
C GLN A 240 -0.63 -12.91 -13.06
N ARG A 241 -0.71 -14.09 -13.73
CA ARG A 241 -0.46 -14.19 -15.17
C ARG A 241 -1.53 -13.47 -15.98
N TYR A 242 -2.79 -13.57 -15.58
CA TYR A 242 -3.90 -12.88 -16.23
C TYR A 242 -3.75 -11.36 -16.12
N ILE A 243 -3.59 -10.84 -14.90
CA ILE A 243 -3.42 -9.41 -14.62
C ILE A 243 -2.22 -8.86 -15.38
N LYS A 244 -1.07 -9.55 -15.39
CA LYS A 244 0.11 -9.13 -16.17
C LYS A 244 -0.15 -9.04 -17.67
N LYS A 245 -0.94 -9.97 -18.23
CA LYS A 245 -1.30 -9.94 -19.66
C LYS A 245 -2.26 -8.80 -19.95
N GLU A 246 -3.27 -8.62 -19.10
CA GLU A 246 -4.27 -7.56 -19.22
C GLU A 246 -3.63 -6.17 -19.10
N THR A 247 -2.80 -5.93 -18.09
CA THR A 247 -2.12 -4.65 -17.88
C THR A 247 -1.20 -4.32 -19.05
N LYS A 248 -0.43 -5.30 -19.54
CA LYS A 248 0.42 -5.12 -20.72
C LYS A 248 -0.38 -4.82 -21.98
N ALA A 249 -1.50 -5.50 -22.20
CA ALA A 249 -2.37 -5.23 -23.34
C ALA A 249 -3.01 -3.82 -23.24
N HIS A 250 -3.44 -3.43 -22.04
CA HIS A 250 -3.97 -2.10 -21.78
C HIS A 250 -2.91 -1.01 -22.01
N GLU A 251 -1.69 -1.20 -21.49
CA GLU A 251 -0.56 -0.29 -21.69
C GLU A 251 -0.26 -0.10 -23.18
N ILE A 252 -0.17 -1.19 -23.96
CA ILE A 252 0.06 -1.13 -25.40
C ILE A 252 -1.07 -0.37 -26.10
N SER A 253 -2.33 -0.65 -25.75
CA SER A 253 -3.49 0.02 -26.34
C SER A 253 -3.49 1.54 -26.05
N VAL A 254 -3.25 1.93 -24.80
CA VAL A 254 -3.16 3.33 -24.39
C VAL A 254 -1.99 4.02 -25.08
N ARG A 255 -0.82 3.39 -25.10
CA ARG A 255 0.37 3.91 -25.78
C ARG A 255 0.10 4.15 -27.26
N GLN A 256 -0.57 3.22 -27.94
CA GLN A 256 -0.92 3.39 -29.35
C GLN A 256 -1.89 4.55 -29.57
N LYS A 257 -2.90 4.72 -28.70
CA LYS A 257 -3.83 5.85 -28.77
C LYS A 257 -3.11 7.20 -28.57
N CYS A 258 -2.21 7.27 -27.58
CA CYS A 258 -1.40 8.46 -27.33
C CYS A 258 -0.51 8.79 -28.53
N LEU A 259 0.20 7.80 -29.09
CA LEU A 259 1.05 7.99 -30.26
C LEU A 259 0.27 8.50 -31.48
N LEU A 260 -0.90 7.92 -31.75
CA LEU A 260 -1.77 8.40 -32.84
C LEU A 260 -2.21 9.85 -32.61
N LYS A 261 -2.51 10.21 -31.36
CA LYS A 261 -2.91 11.58 -31.02
C LYS A 261 -1.75 12.57 -31.16
N GLU A 262 -0.55 12.16 -30.77
CA GLU A 262 0.67 12.93 -30.93
C GLU A 262 0.94 13.24 -32.41
N VAL A 263 0.89 12.21 -33.27
CA VAL A 263 1.04 12.37 -34.73
C VAL A 263 -0.06 13.29 -35.32
N GLU A 264 -1.29 13.20 -34.84
CA GLU A 264 -2.38 14.11 -35.27
C GLU A 264 -2.07 15.57 -34.90
N LEU A 265 -1.59 15.80 -33.67
CA LEU A 265 -1.23 17.13 -33.18
C LEU A 265 -0.01 17.69 -33.91
N GLU A 266 1.00 16.87 -34.21
CA GLU A 266 2.15 17.26 -35.02
C GLU A 266 1.74 17.72 -36.42
N LYS A 267 0.83 16.99 -37.07
CA LYS A 267 0.27 17.40 -38.38
C LYS A 267 -0.45 18.74 -38.27
N LYS A 268 -1.27 18.94 -37.24
CA LYS A 268 -1.95 20.23 -37.01
C LYS A 268 -0.96 21.36 -36.76
N LYS A 269 0.06 21.13 -35.94
CA LYS A 269 1.15 22.08 -35.69
C LYS A 269 1.81 22.49 -37.00
N LEU A 270 2.15 21.54 -37.87
CA LEU A 270 2.77 21.83 -39.17
C LEU A 270 1.85 22.67 -40.07
N ILE A 271 0.54 22.40 -40.08
CA ILE A 271 -0.44 23.22 -40.83
C ILE A 271 -0.48 24.65 -40.29
N TYR A 272 -0.50 24.83 -38.96
CA TYR A 272 -0.52 26.16 -38.35
C TYR A 272 0.77 26.94 -38.61
N ILE A 273 1.93 26.28 -38.56
CA ILE A 273 3.21 26.91 -38.94
C ILE A 273 3.13 27.45 -40.37
N LYS A 274 2.68 26.63 -41.33
CA LYS A 274 2.52 27.07 -42.72
C LYS A 274 1.54 28.24 -42.87
N LYS A 275 0.46 28.26 -42.08
CA LYS A 275 -0.49 29.38 -42.09
C LYS A 275 0.13 30.66 -41.54
N LEU A 276 0.88 30.57 -40.44
CA LEU A 276 1.61 31.69 -39.88
C LEU A 276 2.63 32.25 -40.89
N GLU A 277 3.43 31.40 -41.52
CA GLU A 277 4.39 31.82 -42.55
C GLU A 277 3.72 32.53 -43.75
N MET A 278 2.53 32.08 -44.16
CA MET A 278 1.76 32.74 -45.22
C MET A 278 1.22 34.11 -44.78
N GLU A 279 0.72 34.20 -43.54
CA GLU A 279 0.21 35.45 -42.97
C GLU A 279 1.34 36.46 -42.78
N GLU A 280 2.50 36.04 -42.28
CA GLU A 280 3.71 36.88 -42.16
C GLU A 280 4.11 37.43 -43.52
N LYS A 281 4.20 36.60 -44.56
CA LYS A 281 4.50 37.06 -45.93
C LYS A 281 3.46 38.01 -46.50
N SER A 282 2.18 37.79 -46.19
CA SER A 282 1.09 38.68 -46.60
C SER A 282 1.21 40.03 -45.89
N HIS A 283 1.43 40.00 -44.58
CA HIS A 283 1.63 41.17 -43.75
C HIS A 283 2.83 42.00 -44.21
N GLU A 284 3.99 41.37 -44.45
CA GLU A 284 5.18 42.03 -45.01
C GLU A 284 4.85 42.75 -46.32
N LYS A 285 4.14 42.11 -47.25
CA LYS A 285 3.74 42.74 -48.52
C LYS A 285 2.80 43.93 -48.32
N VAL A 286 1.87 43.84 -47.38
CA VAL A 286 0.94 44.94 -47.05
C VAL A 286 1.71 46.11 -46.43
N VAL A 287 2.61 45.83 -45.47
CA VAL A 287 3.45 46.85 -44.84
C VAL A 287 4.36 47.51 -45.87
N ASP A 288 5.00 46.74 -46.74
CA ASP A 288 5.82 47.26 -47.84
C ASP A 288 5.02 48.19 -48.77
N PHE A 289 3.82 47.76 -49.17
CA PHE A 289 2.94 48.56 -50.03
C PHE A 289 2.55 49.88 -49.35
N LEU A 290 2.07 49.81 -48.11
CA LEU A 290 1.67 50.99 -47.34
C LEU A 290 2.85 51.94 -47.09
N THR A 291 4.03 51.40 -46.81
CA THR A 291 5.25 52.19 -46.61
C THR A 291 5.66 52.89 -47.90
N ARG A 292 5.60 52.22 -49.05
CA ARG A 292 5.85 52.86 -50.36
C ARG A 292 4.86 53.97 -50.65
N GLN A 293 3.56 53.73 -50.41
CA GLN A 293 2.52 54.72 -50.63
C GLN A 293 2.68 55.93 -49.69
N ARG A 294 3.00 55.69 -48.41
CA ARG A 294 3.30 56.75 -47.45
C ARG A 294 4.48 57.59 -47.91
N ASN A 295 5.59 56.97 -48.30
CA ASN A 295 6.78 57.67 -48.77
C ASN A 295 6.50 58.49 -50.05
N GLU A 296 5.63 58.00 -50.94
CA GLU A 296 5.21 58.75 -52.13
C GLU A 296 4.38 59.98 -51.76
N LEU A 297 3.43 59.85 -50.83
CA LEU A 297 2.68 60.99 -50.30
C LEU A 297 3.59 61.99 -49.57
N GLU A 298 4.54 61.53 -48.77
CA GLU A 298 5.54 62.37 -48.10
C GLU A 298 6.37 63.15 -49.12
N LYS A 299 6.80 62.52 -50.23
CA LYS A 299 7.48 63.22 -51.34
C LYS A 299 6.59 64.26 -52.00
N GLN A 300 5.32 63.95 -52.25
CA GLN A 300 4.39 64.91 -52.83
C GLN A 300 4.17 66.10 -51.91
N ILE A 301 4.01 65.86 -50.60
CA ILE A 301 3.91 66.92 -49.59
C ILE A 301 5.19 67.77 -49.62
N ALA A 302 6.38 67.16 -49.61
CA ALA A 302 7.65 67.88 -49.70
C ALA A 302 7.73 68.76 -50.96
N ASN A 303 7.38 68.21 -52.13
CA ASN A 303 7.35 68.95 -53.39
C ASN A 303 6.35 70.12 -53.35
N TRP A 304 5.16 69.93 -52.79
CA TRP A 304 4.16 70.99 -52.64
C TRP A 304 4.59 72.07 -51.65
N MET A 305 5.26 71.69 -50.55
CA MET A 305 5.85 72.65 -49.61
C MET A 305 6.93 73.49 -50.31
N THR A 306 7.86 72.86 -51.04
CA THR A 306 8.90 73.60 -51.79
C THR A 306 8.29 74.54 -52.82
N LYS A 307 7.30 74.09 -53.61
CA LYS A 307 6.59 74.96 -54.57
C LYS A 307 5.88 76.11 -53.87
N TYR A 308 5.22 75.85 -52.73
CA TYR A 308 4.56 76.88 -51.96
C TYR A 308 5.56 77.91 -51.44
N ASP A 309 6.71 77.47 -50.92
CA ASP A 309 7.77 78.36 -50.45
C ASP A 309 8.35 79.19 -51.61
N GLU A 310 8.65 78.57 -52.76
CA GLU A 310 9.11 79.24 -53.98
C GLU A 310 8.10 80.28 -54.49
N ASP A 311 6.84 79.90 -54.64
CA ASP A 311 5.77 80.80 -55.10
C ASP A 311 5.54 81.94 -54.10
N THR A 312 5.61 81.65 -52.80
CA THR A 312 5.51 82.66 -51.75
C THR A 312 6.70 83.62 -51.83
N GLU A 313 7.92 83.13 -52.01
CA GLU A 313 9.12 83.94 -52.17
C GLU A 313 9.05 84.85 -53.41
N VAL A 314 8.63 84.29 -54.56
CA VAL A 314 8.38 85.05 -55.79
C VAL A 314 7.33 86.14 -55.55
N LYS A 315 6.23 85.82 -54.87
CA LYS A 315 5.18 86.82 -54.57
C LYS A 315 5.63 87.86 -53.57
N THR A 316 6.43 87.51 -52.57
CA THR A 316 7.03 88.49 -51.65
C THR A 316 7.99 89.42 -52.38
N ASN A 317 8.80 88.88 -53.29
CA ASN A 317 9.72 89.65 -54.13
C ASN A 317 8.94 90.57 -55.09
N ASP A 318 7.88 90.08 -55.74
CA ASP A 318 6.99 90.90 -56.57
C ASP A 318 6.39 92.07 -55.77
N ILE A 319 5.89 91.78 -54.55
CA ILE A 319 5.34 92.80 -53.64
C ILE A 319 6.43 93.81 -53.27
N GLU A 320 7.65 93.37 -52.99
CA GLU A 320 8.77 94.24 -52.65
C GLU A 320 9.19 95.13 -53.83
N ILE A 321 9.28 94.58 -55.04
CA ILE A 321 9.52 95.35 -56.27
C ILE A 321 8.41 96.37 -56.50
N MET A 322 7.13 95.99 -56.31
CA MET A 322 6.01 96.91 -56.48
C MET A 322 5.99 98.00 -55.40
N LYS A 323 6.35 97.67 -54.15
CA LYS A 323 6.57 98.65 -53.08
C LYS A 323 7.71 99.61 -53.44
N GLN A 324 8.83 99.10 -53.97
CA GLN A 324 9.95 99.93 -54.38
C GLN A 324 9.56 100.85 -55.54
N LYS A 325 8.90 100.32 -56.59
CA LYS A 325 8.38 101.14 -57.69
C LYS A 325 7.41 102.21 -57.20
N LYS A 326 6.49 101.85 -56.29
CA LYS A 326 5.58 102.82 -55.66
C LYS A 326 6.37 103.92 -54.96
N LYS A 327 7.36 103.55 -54.14
CA LYS A 327 8.25 104.49 -53.46
C LYS A 327 9.00 105.39 -54.45
N ASP A 328 9.60 104.83 -55.49
CA ASP A 328 10.29 105.61 -56.54
C ASP A 328 9.35 106.59 -57.25
N THR A 329 8.09 106.19 -57.50
CA THR A 329 7.08 107.10 -58.07
C THR A 329 6.66 108.18 -57.08
N GLU A 330 6.57 107.85 -55.80
CA GLU A 330 6.27 108.79 -54.71
C GLU A 330 7.39 109.82 -54.59
N ASP A 331 8.66 109.39 -54.58
CA ASP A 331 9.84 110.26 -54.59
C ASP A 331 9.89 111.15 -55.83
N LYS A 332 9.54 110.63 -57.02
CA LYS A 332 9.43 111.45 -58.26
C LYS A 332 8.32 112.49 -58.16
N LEU A 333 7.20 112.14 -57.55
CA LEU A 333 6.06 113.03 -57.39
C LEU A 333 6.39 114.12 -56.36
N GLU A 334 7.06 113.76 -55.27
CA GLU A 334 7.60 114.71 -54.28
C GLU A 334 8.62 115.66 -54.93
N ASN A 335 9.55 115.14 -55.75
CA ASN A 335 10.48 115.98 -56.52
C ASN A 335 9.78 116.88 -57.55
N LEU A 336 8.71 116.40 -58.20
CA LEU A 336 7.92 117.26 -59.09
C LEU A 336 7.20 118.34 -58.29
N LEU A 337 6.64 118.01 -57.13
CA LEU A 337 6.00 118.98 -56.23
C LEU A 337 6.99 120.03 -55.75
N THR A 338 8.23 119.66 -55.42
CA THR A 338 9.28 120.64 -55.07
C THR A 338 9.65 121.52 -56.25
N ILE A 339 9.82 120.96 -57.46
CA ILE A 339 10.05 121.76 -58.69
C ILE A 339 8.87 122.69 -58.98
N TYR A 340 7.63 122.22 -58.85
CA TYR A 340 6.44 123.06 -59.01
C TYR A 340 6.39 124.17 -57.96
N ALA A 341 6.71 123.87 -56.70
CA ALA A 341 6.81 124.87 -55.65
C ALA A 341 7.91 125.90 -55.94
N GLU A 342 9.06 125.49 -56.47
CA GLU A 342 10.13 126.40 -56.92
C GLU A 342 9.70 127.24 -58.11
N LEU A 343 9.05 126.66 -59.12
CA LEU A 343 8.52 127.39 -60.28
C LEU A 343 7.41 128.36 -59.87
N GLU A 344 6.51 127.95 -58.97
CA GLU A 344 5.48 128.82 -58.41
C GLU A 344 6.12 129.97 -57.63
N ARG A 345 7.19 129.70 -56.88
CA ARG A 345 7.99 130.75 -56.22
C ARG A 345 8.61 131.72 -57.23
N VAL A 346 9.16 131.22 -58.34
CA VAL A 346 9.69 132.06 -59.44
C VAL A 346 8.58 132.88 -60.12
N VAL A 347 7.39 132.32 -60.31
CA VAL A 347 6.23 133.04 -60.87
C VAL A 347 5.74 134.11 -59.89
N GLU A 348 5.68 133.82 -58.60
CA GLU A 348 5.32 134.78 -57.57
C GLU A 348 6.39 135.88 -57.44
N ASP A 349 7.68 135.54 -57.56
CA ASP A 349 8.78 136.49 -57.63
C ASP A 349 8.69 137.38 -58.89
N ASP A 350 8.35 136.83 -60.07
CA ASP A 350 8.13 137.60 -61.31
C ASP A 350 6.87 138.49 -61.23
N LYS A 351 5.79 138.03 -60.58
CA LYS A 351 4.64 138.88 -60.26
C LYS A 351 5.03 140.02 -59.33
N MET A 352 5.77 139.73 -58.25
CA MET A 352 6.26 140.73 -57.30
C MET A 352 7.20 141.72 -57.99
N GLU A 353 8.05 141.27 -58.91
CA GLU A 353 8.95 142.13 -59.69
C GLU A 353 8.19 142.99 -60.70
N LYS A 354 7.20 142.43 -61.40
CA LYS A 354 6.27 143.20 -62.25
C LYS A 354 5.48 144.22 -61.43
N GLN A 355 5.05 143.87 -60.22
CA GLN A 355 4.30 144.75 -59.34
C GLN A 355 5.18 145.90 -58.82
N LYS A 356 6.44 145.63 -58.46
CA LYS A 356 7.45 146.66 -58.17
C LYS A 356 7.67 147.58 -59.38
N ARG A 357 7.83 147.05 -60.59
CA ARG A 357 7.96 147.85 -61.82
C ARG A 357 6.73 148.73 -62.08
N TYR A 358 5.53 148.22 -61.83
CA TYR A 358 4.28 149.00 -61.91
C TYR A 358 4.22 150.13 -60.86
N GLU A 359 4.67 149.87 -59.64
CA GLU A 359 4.76 150.87 -58.56
C GLU A 359 5.79 151.95 -58.84
N GLU A 360 6.95 151.59 -59.41
CA GLU A 360 7.98 152.53 -59.85
C GLU A 360 7.46 153.45 -60.97
N ILE A 361 6.76 152.90 -61.97
CA ILE A 361 6.12 153.68 -63.04
C ILE A 361 5.02 154.60 -62.49
N ARG A 362 4.25 154.14 -61.49
CA ARG A 362 3.22 154.96 -60.81
C ARG A 362 3.84 156.12 -60.03
N ASN A 363 4.93 155.87 -59.30
CA ASN A 363 5.65 156.89 -58.54
C ASN A 363 6.29 157.95 -59.47
N LEU A 364 6.86 157.53 -60.61
CA LEU A 364 7.35 158.44 -61.65
C LEU A 364 6.22 159.32 -62.21
N LYS A 365 5.04 158.75 -62.49
CA LYS A 365 3.86 159.54 -62.92
C LYS A 365 3.43 160.58 -61.89
N ILE A 366 3.45 160.25 -60.60
CA ILE A 366 3.10 161.20 -59.52
C ILE A 366 4.17 162.30 -59.41
N GLN A 367 5.45 161.98 -59.55
CA GLN A 367 6.53 162.98 -59.57
C GLN A 367 6.39 163.95 -60.75
N VAL A 368 6.07 163.45 -61.95
CA VAL A 368 5.83 164.30 -63.13
C VAL A 368 4.59 165.19 -62.94
N MET A 369 3.49 164.68 -62.38
CA MET A 369 2.32 165.50 -62.08
C MET A 369 2.59 166.57 -61.02
N SER A 370 3.45 166.26 -60.04
CA SER A 370 3.90 167.21 -59.01
C SER A 370 4.70 168.36 -59.64
N VAL A 371 5.62 168.04 -60.56
CA VAL A 371 6.43 169.03 -61.30
C VAL A 371 5.54 169.93 -62.17
N ILE A 372 4.52 169.38 -62.83
CA ILE A 372 3.56 170.17 -63.65
C ILE A 372 2.70 171.11 -62.78
N LYS A 373 2.30 170.68 -61.57
CA LYS A 373 1.59 171.54 -60.61
C LYS A 373 2.45 172.71 -60.12
N ILE A 374 3.74 172.48 -59.88
CA ILE A 374 4.70 173.53 -59.49
C ILE A 374 4.93 174.52 -60.65
N GLN A 375 5.06 174.03 -61.90
CA GLN A 375 5.20 174.90 -63.07
C GLN A 375 3.94 175.75 -63.37
N ARG A 376 2.74 175.21 -63.12
CA ARG A 376 1.47 175.95 -63.27
C ARG A 376 1.27 177.00 -62.16
N TRP A 377 1.72 176.73 -60.95
CA TRP A 377 1.68 177.71 -59.84
C TRP A 377 2.61 178.90 -60.11
N PHE A 378 3.84 178.65 -60.60
CA PHE A 378 4.80 179.71 -60.88
C PHE A 378 4.39 180.62 -62.06
N LYS A 379 3.80 180.06 -63.13
CA LYS A 379 3.27 180.85 -64.26
C LYS A 379 2.05 181.70 -63.87
N ARG A 380 1.20 181.23 -62.95
CA ARG A 380 0.01 181.95 -62.47
C ARG A 380 0.36 183.08 -61.48
N ASN A 381 1.43 182.93 -60.70
CA ASN A 381 1.87 183.96 -59.76
C ASN A 381 2.63 185.12 -60.46
N ARG A 382 3.32 184.84 -61.59
CA ARG A 382 3.95 185.88 -62.43
C ARG A 382 2.93 186.73 -63.19
N ALA A 383 1.80 186.15 -63.62
CA ALA A 383 0.72 186.89 -64.27
C ALA A 383 -0.06 187.80 -63.30
N LYS A 384 -0.28 187.36 -62.05
CA LYS A 384 -0.98 188.15 -61.02
C LYS A 384 -0.24 189.40 -60.54
N LYS A 385 1.10 189.44 -60.65
CA LYS A 385 1.90 190.60 -60.21
C LYS A 385 1.98 191.74 -61.25
N LEU A 386 1.70 191.45 -62.53
CA LEU A 386 1.62 192.45 -63.60
C LEU A 386 0.22 193.10 -63.72
N GLU A 387 -0.82 192.50 -63.12
CA GLU A 387 -2.21 192.97 -63.24
C GLU A 387 -2.70 193.80 -62.03
N GLN A 388 -1.99 193.77 -60.89
CA GLN A 388 -2.37 194.47 -59.65
C GLN A 388 -1.80 195.90 -59.46
N GLN A 389 -1.10 196.47 -60.46
CA GLN A 389 -0.77 197.92 -60.46
C GLN A 389 -1.45 198.72 -61.59
N ALA A 390 -2.26 198.09 -62.46
CA ALA A 390 -2.95 198.79 -63.56
C ALA A 390 -4.45 199.08 -63.31
N LEU A 391 -5.07 198.56 -62.25
CA LEU A 391 -6.48 198.83 -61.92
C LEU A 391 -6.68 199.63 -60.63
N LEU A 392 -5.88 200.69 -60.50
CA LEU A 392 -6.26 201.93 -59.80
C LEU A 392 -7.01 202.92 -60.72
N LYS A 393 -7.52 202.56 -61.92
CA LYS A 393 -8.43 203.43 -62.71
C LYS A 393 -9.59 202.70 -63.44
N LYS A 394 -10.78 203.27 -63.24
CA LYS A 394 -12.13 203.10 -63.86
C LYS A 394 -12.09 203.23 -65.41
N ALA A 395 -13.04 202.75 -66.25
CA ALA A 395 -14.49 202.53 -66.09
C ALA A 395 -15.10 201.52 -67.10
N LYS A 396 -16.20 200.86 -66.66
CA LYS A 396 -17.46 200.44 -67.36
C LYS A 396 -17.36 199.63 -68.68
N LYS A 397 -18.19 198.59 -68.95
CA LYS A 397 -19.67 198.55 -68.93
C LYS A 397 -20.23 197.15 -69.30
N SER A 398 -21.42 196.79 -68.76
CA SER A 398 -22.59 196.02 -69.32
C SER A 398 -22.40 194.68 -70.07
N GLY A 399 -23.28 193.66 -70.06
CA GLY A 399 -24.63 193.42 -69.52
C GLY A 399 -25.38 192.32 -70.33
N SER A 400 -26.22 191.51 -69.66
CA SER A 400 -27.48 190.81 -70.08
C SER A 400 -27.58 189.59 -71.04
N ASP A 401 -28.29 188.55 -70.53
CA ASP A 401 -29.25 187.55 -71.10
C ASP A 401 -28.96 186.54 -72.25
N GLY A 402 -29.44 185.29 -72.12
CA GLY A 402 -29.56 184.33 -73.25
C GLY A 402 -29.87 182.84 -72.94
N LYS A 403 -30.90 182.32 -73.64
CA LYS A 403 -31.44 180.94 -73.77
C LYS A 403 -30.54 179.93 -74.54
N GLY A 404 -30.84 178.63 -74.40
CA GLY A 404 -30.63 177.55 -75.42
C GLY A 404 -29.35 176.73 -75.24
N LYS A 405 -29.14 175.51 -75.78
CA LYS A 405 -29.82 174.68 -76.79
C LYS A 405 -29.13 173.29 -76.82
N LYS A 406 -29.86 172.26 -77.29
CA LYS A 406 -29.38 170.93 -77.77
C LYS A 406 -28.13 170.98 -78.66
N THR A 407 -27.34 169.90 -78.69
CA THR A 407 -26.74 169.13 -79.85
C THR A 407 -25.38 168.52 -79.44
N LYS A 408 -24.76 167.48 -80.04
CA LYS A 408 -25.07 166.34 -80.93
C LYS A 408 -23.68 165.71 -81.22
N LYS A 409 -23.56 164.37 -81.19
CA LYS A 409 -22.62 163.44 -81.89
C LYS A 409 -21.13 163.82 -82.10
N THR A 410 -20.24 162.85 -81.82
CA THR A 410 -19.34 162.10 -82.77
C THR A 410 -18.46 161.09 -81.98
N LYS A 411 -18.51 159.77 -82.25
CA LYS A 411 -17.50 158.95 -82.98
C LYS A 411 -16.04 159.34 -82.67
N LYS A 412 -15.18 158.47 -82.14
CA LYS A 412 -14.74 157.18 -82.70
C LYS A 412 -14.22 156.25 -81.61
#